data_AF-G3R167-F1
#
_entry.id   AF-G3R167-F1
#
_cell.length_a   1.000
_cell.length_b   1.000
_cell.length_c   1.000
_cell.angle_alpha   90.00
_cell.angle_beta   90.00
_cell.angle_gamma   90.00
#
_symmetry.space_group_name_H-M   'P 1'
#
loop_
_entity.id
_entity.type
_entity.pdbx_description
1 polymer ?
#
loop_
_entity_poly.entity_id
_entity_poly.type
_entity_poly.pdbx_seq_one_letter_code
_entity_poly.pdbx_strand_id
1 'polypeptide(L)'
;MRRPRQGGGGAGGSAAARARAGGLGGGSVPARARGAPAAARRHDSSYGTFAGEFYDLRYLSEEGYPFPTAPPVDPFAKIKVDDCGKTKGCFRYGKPGCNAETCDYFLSYRMIGADVEFELSADTDGWVAVGFSSDKKMGGDDVMACVHDDNGRVRIQHFYNVGQWAKEIQRNPARDEEGVFENNRVTCRFKRPVNVPRDETIVDLHLSWYYLFAWGPAIQGSITRHDIDSPPASERVVSIYKYEDIFMPSAAYQTFSSPFCLLLIVALTFYLLMGTP
;
A
#
# COMPACT_ATOMS: atom_id res chain seq x y z
N MET A 1 52.43 -15.34 25.73
CA MET A 1 52.50 -16.25 26.91
C MET A 1 51.10 -16.48 27.46
N ARG A 2 50.75 -17.75 27.65
CA ARG A 2 49.78 -18.34 28.60
C ARG A 2 48.33 -17.79 28.70
N ARG A 3 47.41 -18.60 28.16
CA ARG A 3 46.06 -18.86 28.69
C ARG A 3 46.10 -19.25 30.19
N PRO A 4 44.98 -19.11 30.92
CA PRO A 4 44.60 -20.06 31.94
C PRO A 4 43.46 -20.98 31.47
N ARG A 5 43.52 -22.21 31.98
CA ARG A 5 42.66 -23.36 31.75
C ARG A 5 41.45 -23.39 32.71
N GLN A 6 40.47 -24.16 32.27
CA GLN A 6 39.33 -24.77 32.95
C GLN A 6 39.57 -25.37 34.35
N GLY A 7 38.47 -25.44 35.10
CA GLY A 7 38.06 -26.51 36.02
C GLY A 7 36.65 -26.15 36.55
N GLY A 8 35.65 -27.02 36.72
CA GLY A 8 35.51 -28.48 36.57
C GLY A 8 34.30 -28.94 37.41
N GLY A 9 33.56 -29.95 36.92
CA GLY A 9 32.63 -30.85 37.67
C GLY A 9 31.28 -30.25 38.13
N GLY A 10 30.14 -30.93 38.17
CA GLY A 10 29.67 -32.31 37.91
C GLY A 10 28.12 -32.26 37.94
N ALA A 11 27.39 -32.99 37.08
CA ALA A 11 26.91 -34.37 37.20
C ALA A 11 25.80 -34.62 38.25
N GLY A 12 24.66 -35.16 37.78
CA GLY A 12 23.55 -35.76 38.54
C GLY A 12 22.19 -35.16 38.13
N GLY A 13 21.13 -35.88 37.75
CA GLY A 13 20.80 -37.30 37.70
C GLY A 13 19.28 -37.44 37.48
N SER A 14 18.87 -38.45 36.71
CA SER A 14 17.51 -38.84 36.29
C SER A 14 16.41 -38.91 37.36
N ALA A 15 15.15 -38.73 36.94
CA ALA A 15 14.06 -39.68 37.26
C ALA A 15 12.81 -39.48 36.36
N ALA A 16 12.32 -40.59 35.82
CA ALA A 16 11.06 -40.74 35.11
C ALA A 16 9.93 -41.16 36.06
N ALA A 17 8.67 -40.91 35.69
CA ALA A 17 7.52 -41.66 36.22
C ALA A 17 6.39 -41.79 35.18
N ARG A 18 6.01 -43.06 34.92
CA ARG A 18 4.82 -43.52 34.18
C ARG A 18 3.83 -44.15 35.19
N ALA A 19 2.52 -44.02 34.94
CA ALA A 19 1.44 -44.96 35.27
C ALA A 19 0.18 -44.49 34.47
N ARG A 20 -0.50 -45.24 33.56
CA ARG A 20 -1.36 -46.47 33.63
C ARG A 20 -2.47 -46.37 34.69
N ALA A 21 -3.74 -46.80 34.54
CA ALA A 21 -4.61 -47.28 33.45
C ALA A 21 -6.03 -47.54 34.05
N GLY A 22 -7.07 -47.69 33.21
CA GLY A 22 -8.36 -48.37 33.51
C GLY A 22 -9.60 -47.45 33.51
N GLY A 23 -10.80 -47.78 33.00
CA GLY A 23 -11.41 -48.96 32.37
C GLY A 23 -12.90 -48.63 32.05
N LEU A 24 -13.43 -49.03 30.89
CA LEU A 24 -14.49 -50.06 30.65
C LEU A 24 -15.97 -49.60 30.58
N GLY A 25 -16.66 -50.07 29.53
CA GLY A 25 -18.12 -50.23 29.37
C GLY A 25 -18.66 -49.64 28.05
N GLY A 26 -19.31 -50.33 27.11
CA GLY A 26 -19.79 -51.71 27.00
C GLY A 26 -21.21 -51.74 26.37
N GLY A 27 -21.36 -52.41 25.21
CA GLY A 27 -22.64 -52.87 24.63
C GLY A 27 -23.26 -51.99 23.53
N SER A 28 -23.88 -52.48 22.45
CA SER A 28 -24.13 -53.83 21.92
C SER A 28 -24.79 -53.67 20.54
N VAL A 29 -24.44 -54.51 19.56
CA VAL A 29 -25.11 -54.63 18.25
C VAL A 29 -25.90 -55.94 18.21
N PRO A 30 -27.10 -55.97 17.60
CA PRO A 30 -27.54 -57.19 16.93
C PRO A 30 -27.94 -56.95 15.46
N ALA A 31 -27.95 -58.06 14.72
CA ALA A 31 -27.97 -58.15 13.27
C ALA A 31 -29.38 -58.26 12.63
N ARG A 32 -29.50 -57.66 11.43
CA ARG A 32 -30.12 -58.15 10.17
C ARG A 32 -31.51 -58.82 10.19
N ALA A 33 -32.49 -58.22 9.50
CA ALA A 33 -33.47 -58.94 8.66
C ALA A 33 -34.15 -58.02 7.63
N ARG A 34 -34.42 -58.57 6.43
CA ARG A 34 -35.05 -57.94 5.26
C ARG A 34 -36.59 -57.89 5.41
N GLY A 35 -37.22 -56.88 4.82
CA GLY A 35 -38.67 -56.90 4.53
C GLY A 35 -39.25 -55.52 4.28
N ALA A 36 -39.59 -55.19 3.04
CA ALA A 36 -40.54 -54.14 2.67
C ALA A 36 -41.92 -54.79 2.42
N PRO A 37 -43.03 -54.07 2.17
CA PRO A 37 -43.29 -52.62 2.27
C PRO A 37 -44.60 -52.30 3.06
N ALA A 38 -44.91 -51.02 3.29
CA ALA A 38 -46.23 -50.40 3.04
C ALA A 38 -46.59 -49.27 4.02
N ALA A 39 -46.99 -48.15 3.41
CA ALA A 39 -47.95 -47.16 3.87
C ALA A 39 -47.66 -46.41 5.18
N ALA A 40 -46.68 -45.51 5.13
CA ALA A 40 -46.68 -44.35 6.02
C ALA A 40 -47.80 -43.38 5.57
N ARG A 41 -48.73 -43.12 6.50
CA ARG A 41 -49.72 -42.05 6.41
C ARG A 41 -49.03 -40.69 6.26
N ARG A 42 -49.61 -39.87 5.38
CA ARG A 42 -49.20 -38.49 5.09
C ARG A 42 -49.09 -37.66 6.37
N HIS A 43 -47.94 -37.02 6.52
CA HIS A 43 -47.83 -35.74 7.19
C HIS A 43 -47.16 -34.79 6.20
N ASP A 44 -47.94 -33.86 5.67
CA ASP A 44 -47.47 -32.80 4.78
C ASP A 44 -46.50 -31.89 5.53
N SER A 45 -45.23 -31.91 5.15
CA SER A 45 -44.30 -30.84 5.45
C SER A 45 -44.11 -30.01 4.17
N SER A 46 -44.46 -28.73 4.29
CA SER A 46 -44.51 -27.63 3.33
C SER A 46 -43.21 -27.30 2.55
N TYR A 47 -42.30 -28.26 2.35
CA TYR A 47 -41.04 -28.07 1.62
C TYR A 47 -40.97 -28.81 0.28
N GLY A 48 -41.95 -29.66 -0.05
CA GLY A 48 -41.95 -30.45 -1.28
C GLY A 48 -42.58 -29.77 -2.49
N THR A 49 -43.44 -28.77 -2.30
CA THR A 49 -44.14 -28.07 -3.40
C THR A 49 -43.33 -26.96 -4.04
N PHE A 50 -42.31 -26.40 -3.37
CA PHE A 50 -41.44 -25.39 -3.97
C PHE A 50 -40.42 -26.00 -4.95
N ALA A 51 -39.97 -27.23 -4.69
CA ALA A 51 -39.03 -27.91 -5.57
C ALA A 51 -39.71 -28.50 -6.82
N GLY A 52 -40.97 -28.92 -6.73
CA GLY A 52 -41.71 -29.51 -7.87
C GLY A 52 -41.98 -28.53 -9.01
N GLU A 53 -42.28 -27.26 -8.70
CA GLU A 53 -42.55 -26.24 -9.73
C GLU A 53 -41.28 -25.67 -10.39
N PHE A 54 -40.09 -25.97 -9.85
CA PHE A 54 -38.84 -25.48 -10.42
C PHE A 54 -38.21 -26.44 -11.45
N TYR A 55 -38.61 -27.72 -11.46
CA TYR A 55 -38.09 -28.69 -12.44
C TYR A 55 -38.92 -28.79 -13.71
N ASP A 56 -40.17 -28.30 -13.72
CA ASP A 56 -41.07 -28.34 -14.89
C ASP A 56 -41.22 -26.97 -15.59
N LEU A 57 -40.19 -26.12 -15.49
CA LEU A 57 -40.06 -24.88 -16.27
C LEU A 57 -38.82 -24.90 -17.18
N ARG A 58 -38.11 -26.03 -17.25
CA ARG A 58 -36.94 -26.20 -18.12
C ARG A 58 -37.27 -26.45 -19.60
N TYR A 59 -38.51 -26.22 -20.03
CA TYR A 59 -38.91 -26.50 -21.41
C TYR A 59 -39.70 -25.39 -22.10
N LEU A 60 -39.96 -24.24 -21.46
CA LEU A 60 -40.72 -23.16 -22.08
C LEU A 60 -40.22 -21.77 -21.67
N SER A 61 -39.03 -21.37 -22.13
CA SER A 61 -38.79 -20.02 -22.67
C SER A 61 -37.33 -19.90 -23.13
N GLU A 62 -37.15 -19.69 -24.42
CA GLU A 62 -35.89 -19.45 -25.12
C GLU A 62 -35.29 -18.04 -24.87
N GLU A 63 -35.53 -17.43 -23.70
CA GLU A 63 -34.98 -16.12 -23.36
C GLU A 63 -34.29 -16.19 -21.99
N GLY A 64 -32.96 -16.30 -22.01
CA GLY A 64 -32.14 -16.34 -20.81
C GLY A 64 -32.24 -15.02 -20.05
N TYR A 65 -32.78 -15.07 -18.84
CA TYR A 65 -32.66 -13.96 -17.89
C TYR A 65 -31.17 -13.80 -17.51
N PRO A 66 -30.52 -12.67 -17.83
CA PRO A 66 -29.16 -12.45 -17.40
C PRO A 66 -29.14 -12.42 -15.88
N PHE A 67 -28.37 -13.32 -15.28
CA PHE A 67 -27.99 -13.19 -13.87
C PHE A 67 -27.48 -11.77 -13.66
N PRO A 68 -27.92 -11.04 -12.61
CA PRO A 68 -27.37 -9.73 -12.29
C PRO A 68 -25.85 -9.88 -12.14
N THR A 69 -25.09 -9.41 -13.11
CA THR A 69 -23.64 -9.28 -12.97
C THR A 69 -23.40 -8.42 -11.75
N ALA A 70 -22.46 -8.82 -10.89
CA ALA A 70 -22.06 -8.01 -9.75
C ALA A 70 -21.86 -6.56 -10.20
N PRO A 71 -22.35 -5.56 -9.45
CA PRO A 71 -22.19 -4.16 -9.82
C PRO A 71 -20.69 -3.90 -10.07
N PRO A 72 -20.35 -3.07 -11.08
CA PRO A 72 -18.98 -2.71 -11.37
C PRO A 72 -18.27 -2.28 -10.09
N VAL A 73 -17.04 -2.75 -9.89
CA VAL A 73 -16.13 -2.22 -8.86
C VAL A 73 -16.17 -0.70 -8.93
N ASP A 74 -16.45 -0.04 -7.79
CA ASP A 74 -16.58 1.41 -7.73
C ASP A 74 -15.28 2.04 -8.28
N PRO A 75 -15.34 2.79 -9.40
CA PRO A 75 -14.14 3.36 -9.99
C PRO A 75 -13.44 4.28 -8.98
N PHE A 76 -12.12 4.14 -8.86
CA PHE A 76 -11.31 5.01 -8.01
C PHE A 76 -11.61 6.48 -8.33
N ALA A 77 -12.16 7.20 -7.35
CA ALA A 77 -12.54 8.59 -7.55
C ALA A 77 -11.29 9.44 -7.81
N LYS A 78 -11.21 10.04 -9.00
CA LYS A 78 -10.09 10.86 -9.45
C LYS A 78 -9.72 11.94 -8.43
N ILE A 79 -8.41 12.12 -8.24
CA ILE A 79 -7.85 13.11 -7.34
C ILE A 79 -8.08 14.52 -7.90
N LYS A 80 -8.81 15.35 -7.16
CA LYS A 80 -9.05 16.75 -7.53
C LYS A 80 -7.89 17.63 -7.10
N VAL A 81 -7.21 18.26 -8.06
CA VAL A 81 -6.07 19.16 -7.78
C VAL A 81 -6.48 20.61 -7.50
N ASP A 82 -7.73 20.98 -7.79
CA ASP A 82 -8.24 22.35 -7.56
C ASP A 82 -8.42 22.69 -6.08
N ASP A 83 -8.41 21.66 -5.23
CA ASP A 83 -8.50 21.70 -3.78
C ASP A 83 -7.14 21.96 -3.10
N CYS A 84 -6.04 21.85 -3.86
CA CYS A 84 -4.69 22.08 -3.37
C CYS A 84 -4.50 23.53 -2.89
N GLY A 85 -3.88 23.70 -1.72
CA GLY A 85 -3.68 24.99 -1.07
C GLY A 85 -4.94 25.59 -0.46
N LYS A 86 -6.11 24.92 -0.56
CA LYS A 86 -7.39 25.37 0.01
C LYS A 86 -7.87 24.43 1.10
N THR A 87 -8.12 23.17 0.74
CA THR A 87 -8.67 22.14 1.65
C THR A 87 -7.72 20.96 1.85
N LYS A 88 -6.63 20.90 1.06
CA LYS A 88 -5.54 19.95 1.21
C LYS A 88 -4.20 20.55 0.81
N GLY A 89 -3.12 20.08 1.41
CA GLY A 89 -1.76 20.39 0.97
C GLY A 89 -1.36 19.45 -0.17
N CYS A 90 -0.56 19.93 -1.12
CA CYS A 90 -0.13 19.18 -2.29
C CYS A 90 1.35 19.40 -2.61
N PHE A 91 1.99 18.33 -3.09
CA PHE A 91 3.32 18.32 -3.66
C PHE A 91 3.25 17.71 -5.04
N ARG A 92 3.78 18.42 -6.03
CA ARG A 92 3.78 18.01 -7.44
C ARG A 92 5.21 18.02 -7.96
N TYR A 93 5.66 16.89 -8.47
CA TYR A 93 6.96 16.77 -9.09
C TYR A 93 6.81 16.32 -10.55
N GLY A 94 7.39 17.08 -11.48
CA GLY A 94 7.32 16.76 -12.91
C GLY A 94 7.30 17.99 -13.80
N LYS A 95 6.56 17.91 -14.90
CA LYS A 95 6.37 19.01 -15.87
C LYS A 95 5.58 20.18 -15.27
N PRO A 96 5.97 21.45 -15.52
CA PRO A 96 5.20 22.62 -15.08
C PRO A 96 3.70 22.51 -15.39
N GLY A 97 2.87 22.67 -14.36
CA GLY A 97 1.42 22.62 -14.47
C GLY A 97 0.81 21.21 -14.49
N CYS A 98 1.57 20.16 -14.22
CA CYS A 98 1.04 18.81 -14.11
C CYS A 98 0.03 18.66 -12.94
N ASN A 99 -0.78 17.61 -13.03
CA ASN A 99 -1.78 17.20 -12.06
C ASN A 99 -1.51 15.77 -11.56
N ALA A 100 -2.37 15.23 -10.71
CA ALA A 100 -2.20 13.90 -10.13
C ALA A 100 -2.11 12.76 -11.17
N GLU A 101 -2.60 12.94 -12.40
CA GLU A 101 -2.55 11.93 -13.47
C GLU A 101 -1.37 12.12 -14.43
N THR A 102 -0.68 13.27 -14.37
CA THR A 102 0.34 13.67 -15.35
C THR A 102 1.69 14.03 -14.74
N CYS A 103 1.76 14.23 -13.42
CA CYS A 103 3.02 14.41 -12.73
C CYS A 103 3.79 13.08 -12.62
N ASP A 104 5.11 13.17 -12.65
CA ASP A 104 6.01 12.03 -12.37
C ASP A 104 5.73 11.51 -10.94
N TYR A 105 5.52 12.44 -9.99
CA TYR A 105 5.07 12.15 -8.63
C TYR A 105 4.08 13.22 -8.14
N PHE A 106 3.04 12.77 -7.45
CA PHE A 106 2.04 13.60 -6.80
C PHE A 106 1.76 13.07 -5.39
N LEU A 107 1.66 13.98 -4.43
CA LEU A 107 1.15 13.72 -3.10
C LEU A 107 0.16 14.81 -2.71
N SER A 108 -0.93 14.44 -2.06
CA SER A 108 -1.71 15.39 -1.27
C SER A 108 -2.06 14.84 0.09
N TYR A 109 -2.31 15.74 1.05
CA TYR A 109 -2.69 15.39 2.40
C TYR A 109 -3.75 16.34 2.94
N ARG A 110 -4.68 15.81 3.75
CA ARG A 110 -5.66 16.60 4.51
C ARG A 110 -6.05 15.92 5.80
N MET A 111 -6.34 16.72 6.80
CA MET A 111 -6.89 16.23 8.07
C MET A 111 -8.33 15.74 7.90
N ILE A 112 -8.63 14.55 8.38
CA ILE A 112 -9.97 13.96 8.46
C ILE A 112 -10.18 13.43 9.89
N GLY A 113 -10.81 14.24 10.74
CA GLY A 113 -11.01 13.87 12.14
C GLY A 113 -9.69 13.69 12.89
N ALA A 114 -9.41 12.46 13.33
CA ALA A 114 -8.18 12.08 14.03
C ALA A 114 -7.12 11.43 13.12
N ASP A 115 -7.41 11.35 11.81
CA ASP A 115 -6.53 10.78 10.81
C ASP A 115 -6.10 11.86 9.79
N VAL A 116 -5.04 11.57 9.05
CA VAL A 116 -4.62 12.30 7.86
C VAL A 116 -4.90 11.41 6.66
N GLU A 117 -5.69 11.90 5.71
CA GLU A 117 -5.86 11.25 4.42
C GLU A 117 -4.73 11.67 3.50
N PHE A 118 -4.04 10.68 2.94
CA PHE A 118 -2.99 10.84 1.93
C PHE A 118 -3.49 10.29 0.60
N GLU A 119 -3.16 11.00 -0.47
CA GLU A 119 -3.35 10.55 -1.85
C GLU A 119 -1.99 10.59 -2.54
N LEU A 120 -1.54 9.46 -3.10
CA LEU A 120 -0.29 9.39 -3.85
C LEU A 120 -0.55 8.91 -5.28
N SER A 121 0.25 9.41 -6.21
CA SER A 121 0.27 8.95 -7.60
C SER A 121 1.66 9.13 -8.20
N ALA A 122 2.16 8.15 -8.94
CA ALA A 122 3.41 8.28 -9.69
C ALA A 122 3.37 7.54 -11.02
N ASP A 123 4.13 8.05 -12.00
CA ASP A 123 4.34 7.39 -13.29
C ASP A 123 5.33 6.22 -13.12
N THR A 124 4.79 5.07 -12.71
CA THR A 124 5.55 3.87 -12.38
C THR A 124 4.63 2.65 -12.40
N ASP A 125 5.20 1.49 -12.71
CA ASP A 125 4.55 0.17 -12.64
C ASP A 125 4.80 -0.56 -11.32
N GLY A 126 5.57 0.04 -10.40
CA GLY A 126 5.99 -0.61 -9.16
C GLY A 126 5.36 -0.05 -7.91
N TRP A 127 5.85 1.09 -7.44
CA TRP A 127 5.43 1.66 -6.16
C TRP A 127 5.63 3.16 -6.08
N VAL A 128 4.83 3.81 -5.25
CA VAL A 128 4.95 5.22 -4.86
C VAL A 128 4.88 5.36 -3.35
N ALA A 129 5.73 6.19 -2.75
CA ALA A 129 5.81 6.33 -1.30
C ALA A 129 6.04 7.77 -0.84
N VAL A 130 5.70 8.01 0.42
CA VAL A 130 6.11 9.17 1.20
C VAL A 130 6.84 8.71 2.45
N GLY A 131 8.02 9.30 2.69
CA GLY A 131 8.75 9.16 3.95
C GLY A 131 8.61 10.41 4.81
N PHE A 132 8.37 10.24 6.11
CA PHE A 132 8.38 11.29 7.11
C PHE A 132 9.70 11.24 7.87
N SER A 133 10.50 12.30 7.74
CA SER A 133 11.89 12.30 8.20
C SER A 133 12.25 13.55 9.00
N SER A 134 13.20 13.39 9.91
CA SER A 134 13.82 14.51 10.64
C SER A 134 14.78 15.32 9.79
N ASP A 135 15.24 14.79 8.67
CA ASP A 135 16.09 15.49 7.70
C ASP A 135 15.67 15.21 6.25
N LYS A 136 16.47 15.62 5.26
CA LYS A 136 16.18 15.44 3.83
C LYS A 136 16.80 14.16 3.24
N LYS A 137 17.18 13.18 4.07
CA LYS A 137 17.91 11.97 3.65
C LYS A 137 17.20 10.72 4.12
N MET A 138 17.34 9.66 3.33
CA MET A 138 16.84 8.34 3.69
C MET A 138 17.65 7.75 4.86
N GLY A 139 16.97 7.37 5.94
CA GLY A 139 17.52 6.62 7.07
C GLY A 139 16.92 7.07 8.40
N GLY A 140 16.15 6.18 9.02
CA GLY A 140 15.43 6.45 10.27
C GLY A 140 14.03 7.02 10.04
N ASP A 141 13.43 6.76 8.89
CA ASP A 141 12.17 7.37 8.45
C ASP A 141 10.98 6.41 8.59
N ASP A 142 9.82 6.96 8.93
CA ASP A 142 8.51 6.33 8.79
C ASP A 142 8.05 6.48 7.34
N VAL A 143 7.74 5.38 6.66
CA VAL A 143 7.41 5.40 5.23
C VAL A 143 6.08 4.68 4.98
N MET A 144 5.18 5.36 4.28
CA MET A 144 3.95 4.78 3.74
C MET A 144 4.09 4.66 2.23
N ALA A 145 3.88 3.46 1.70
CA ALA A 145 4.03 3.16 0.28
C ALA A 145 2.81 2.44 -0.29
N CYS A 146 2.50 2.72 -1.54
CA CYS A 146 1.51 2.03 -2.34
C CYS A 146 2.23 1.19 -3.37
N VAL A 147 2.04 -0.11 -3.30
CA VAL A 147 2.83 -1.11 -4.04
C VAL A 147 1.91 -1.93 -4.93
N HIS A 148 2.22 -1.93 -6.22
CA HIS A 148 1.54 -2.75 -7.23
C HIS A 148 2.05 -4.19 -7.14
N ASP A 149 1.13 -5.13 -6.93
CA ASP A 149 1.39 -6.56 -6.89
C ASP A 149 1.20 -7.21 -8.27
N ASP A 150 1.74 -8.42 -8.44
CA ASP A 150 1.64 -9.17 -9.70
C ASP A 150 0.19 -9.55 -10.07
N ASN A 151 -0.78 -9.37 -9.17
CA ASN A 151 -2.20 -9.63 -9.43
C ASN A 151 -2.92 -8.38 -9.96
N GLY A 152 -2.21 -7.28 -10.22
CA GLY A 152 -2.82 -6.03 -10.68
C GLY A 152 -3.41 -5.17 -9.57
N ARG A 153 -3.15 -5.47 -8.29
CA ARG A 153 -3.68 -4.70 -7.15
C ARG A 153 -2.63 -3.78 -6.59
N VAL A 154 -3.06 -2.62 -6.11
CA VAL A 154 -2.21 -1.70 -5.36
C VAL A 154 -2.53 -1.85 -3.88
N ARG A 155 -1.52 -2.17 -3.07
CA ARG A 155 -1.64 -2.36 -1.60
C ARG A 155 -0.86 -1.30 -0.87
N ILE A 156 -1.39 -0.81 0.25
CA ILE A 156 -0.67 0.11 1.10
C ILE A 156 0.18 -0.73 2.06
N GLN A 157 1.44 -0.36 2.19
CA GLN A 157 2.42 -1.00 3.05
C GLN A 157 3.15 0.06 3.87
N HIS A 158 3.58 -0.34 5.06
CA HIS A 158 4.32 0.50 6.00
C HIS A 158 5.76 0.00 6.09
N PHE A 159 6.72 0.91 6.01
CA PHE A 159 8.13 0.62 6.07
C PHE A 159 8.82 1.54 7.07
N TYR A 160 9.93 1.05 7.61
CA TYR A 160 10.88 1.85 8.38
C TYR A 160 12.25 1.81 7.71
N ASN A 161 12.83 2.97 7.43
CA ASN A 161 14.14 3.02 6.78
C ASN A 161 15.27 2.82 7.79
N VAL A 162 16.20 1.91 7.51
CA VAL A 162 17.43 1.70 8.28
C VAL A 162 18.62 1.96 7.38
N GLY A 163 19.22 3.14 7.51
CA GLY A 163 20.20 3.64 6.54
C GLY A 163 19.55 3.78 5.16
N GLN A 164 20.07 3.08 4.16
CA GLN A 164 19.58 3.12 2.77
C GLN A 164 18.66 1.95 2.42
N TRP A 165 18.12 1.26 3.42
CA TRP A 165 17.27 0.08 3.24
C TRP A 165 15.87 0.32 3.81
N ALA A 166 14.83 -0.01 3.05
CA ALA A 166 13.45 -0.03 3.53
C ALA A 166 13.12 -1.40 4.13
N LYS A 167 12.68 -1.42 5.39
CA LYS A 167 12.22 -2.64 6.06
C LYS A 167 10.71 -2.59 6.23
N GLU A 168 9.99 -3.56 5.66
CA GLU A 168 8.53 -3.65 5.84
C GLU A 168 8.19 -3.93 7.32
N ILE A 169 7.20 -3.19 7.82
CA ILE A 169 6.66 -3.31 9.16
C ILE A 169 5.28 -3.94 9.05
N GLN A 170 5.11 -5.15 9.61
CA GLN A 170 3.84 -5.89 9.52
C GLN A 170 2.65 -5.14 10.12
N ARG A 171 2.89 -4.31 11.13
CA ARG A 171 1.87 -3.45 11.71
C ARG A 171 1.70 -2.21 10.83
N ASN A 172 0.72 -2.29 9.94
CA ASN A 172 0.36 -1.18 9.06
C ASN A 172 -0.70 -0.28 9.74
N PRO A 173 -0.44 1.02 9.93
CA PRO A 173 -1.41 1.96 10.49
C PRO A 173 -2.47 2.45 9.50
N ALA A 174 -2.34 2.13 8.20
CA ALA A 174 -3.25 2.57 7.15
C ALA A 174 -4.70 2.08 7.39
N ARG A 175 -5.65 2.90 6.95
CA ARG A 175 -7.10 2.68 7.00
C ARG A 175 -7.72 3.20 5.72
N ASP A 176 -8.94 2.77 5.42
CA ASP A 176 -9.71 3.23 4.26
C ASP A 176 -8.86 3.20 2.97
N GLU A 177 -8.21 2.06 2.74
CA GLU A 177 -7.26 1.85 1.66
C GLU A 177 -7.96 1.68 0.31
N GLU A 178 -7.60 2.53 -0.64
CA GLU A 178 -8.00 2.47 -2.03
C GLU A 178 -6.74 2.52 -2.90
N GLY A 179 -6.67 1.69 -3.94
CA GLY A 179 -5.52 1.63 -4.82
C GLY A 179 -5.89 1.14 -6.21
N VAL A 180 -5.31 1.76 -7.23
CA VAL A 180 -5.54 1.43 -8.64
C VAL A 180 -4.23 1.53 -9.42
N PHE A 181 -4.05 0.59 -10.35
CA PHE A 181 -3.00 0.64 -11.35
C PHE A 181 -3.63 0.76 -12.73
N GLU A 182 -3.51 1.94 -13.34
CA GLU A 182 -4.07 2.24 -14.66
C GLU A 182 -3.07 3.09 -15.45
N ASN A 183 -2.94 2.84 -16.76
CA ASN A 183 -2.07 3.62 -17.65
C ASN A 183 -0.61 3.75 -17.14
N ASN A 184 -0.02 2.66 -16.65
CA ASN A 184 1.34 2.64 -16.11
C ASN A 184 1.55 3.56 -14.90
N ARG A 185 0.50 3.77 -14.09
CA ARG A 185 0.52 4.66 -12.94
C ARG A 185 -0.10 4.00 -11.73
N VAL A 186 0.69 3.95 -10.65
CA VAL A 186 0.20 3.56 -9.33
C VAL A 186 -0.45 4.77 -8.69
N THR A 187 -1.73 4.65 -8.32
CA THR A 187 -2.47 5.67 -7.56
C THR A 187 -3.12 5.04 -6.35
N CYS A 188 -3.10 5.73 -5.21
CA CYS A 188 -3.74 5.26 -3.99
C CYS A 188 -4.25 6.40 -3.12
N ARG A 189 -5.21 6.06 -2.26
CA ARG A 189 -5.73 6.90 -1.19
C ARG A 189 -5.81 6.05 0.09
N PHE A 190 -5.37 6.61 1.21
CA PHE A 190 -5.51 5.96 2.51
C PHE A 190 -5.54 7.00 3.62
N LYS A 191 -6.01 6.59 4.79
CA LYS A 191 -5.92 7.35 6.03
C LYS A 191 -4.85 6.77 6.94
N ARG A 192 -4.13 7.65 7.62
CA ARG A 192 -3.15 7.30 8.67
C ARG A 192 -3.49 8.08 9.93
N PRO A 193 -3.63 7.43 11.10
CA PRO A 193 -3.78 8.14 12.37
C PRO A 193 -2.67 9.17 12.56
N VAL A 194 -3.00 10.33 13.13
CA VAL A 194 -2.01 11.40 13.35
C VAL A 194 -0.86 10.91 14.25
N ASN A 195 -1.20 10.12 15.27
CA ASN A 195 -0.25 9.52 16.20
C ASN A 195 -0.63 8.05 16.49
N VAL A 196 0.37 7.17 16.55
CA VAL A 196 0.22 5.77 16.94
C VAL A 196 1.11 5.51 18.17
N PRO A 197 0.57 5.60 19.39
CA PRO A 197 1.36 5.44 20.61
C PRO A 197 2.05 4.07 20.69
N ARG A 198 3.24 4.06 21.29
CA ARG A 198 4.06 2.85 21.54
C ARG A 198 4.56 2.15 20.27
N ASP A 199 4.64 2.87 19.16
CA ASP A 199 5.29 2.42 17.93
C ASP A 199 6.40 3.39 17.56
N GLU A 200 7.65 2.97 17.71
CA GLU A 200 8.82 3.80 17.43
C GLU A 200 9.11 3.90 15.92
N THR A 201 8.45 3.07 15.09
CA THR A 201 8.60 3.12 13.64
C THR A 201 7.69 4.15 12.97
N ILE A 202 6.75 4.72 13.73
CA ILE A 202 5.74 5.66 13.25
C ILE A 202 5.94 7.03 13.92
N VAL A 203 6.04 8.09 13.12
CA VAL A 203 6.22 9.45 13.65
C VAL A 203 4.91 10.08 14.13
N ASP A 204 5.00 11.01 15.07
CA ASP A 204 3.85 11.83 15.48
C ASP A 204 3.66 13.00 14.50
N LEU A 205 2.58 12.98 13.71
CA LEU A 205 2.29 14.03 12.72
C LEU A 205 1.70 15.32 13.35
N HIS A 206 1.48 15.36 14.68
CA HIS A 206 1.29 16.65 15.35
C HIS A 206 2.52 17.56 15.21
N LEU A 207 3.71 16.95 15.06
CA LEU A 207 4.96 17.63 14.76
C LEU A 207 5.15 17.81 13.26
N SER A 208 6.09 18.68 12.89
CA SER A 208 6.43 18.91 11.49
C SER A 208 7.61 18.05 11.06
N TRP A 209 7.54 17.46 9.87
CA TRP A 209 8.54 16.54 9.33
C TRP A 209 8.91 16.91 7.90
N TYR A 210 10.12 16.60 7.47
CA TYR A 210 10.43 16.61 6.04
C TYR A 210 9.67 15.47 5.37
N TYR A 211 9.09 15.75 4.21
CA TYR A 211 8.49 14.74 3.36
C TYR A 211 9.51 14.34 2.29
N LEU A 212 9.82 13.05 2.21
CA LEU A 212 10.66 12.45 1.20
C LEU A 212 9.76 11.78 0.16
N PHE A 213 9.94 12.12 -1.11
CA PHE A 213 9.06 11.69 -2.19
C PHE A 213 9.81 10.67 -3.05
N ALA A 214 9.34 9.42 -3.10
CA ALA A 214 10.02 8.36 -3.83
C ALA A 214 9.04 7.45 -4.56
N TRP A 215 9.49 6.91 -5.68
CA TRP A 215 8.78 5.93 -6.48
C TRP A 215 9.78 5.10 -7.27
N GLY A 216 9.36 3.93 -7.75
CA GLY A 216 10.21 3.07 -8.56
C GLY A 216 9.57 1.72 -8.85
N PRO A 217 10.31 0.79 -9.46
CA PRO A 217 9.81 -0.51 -9.84
C PRO A 217 9.62 -1.42 -8.63
N ALA A 218 8.70 -2.37 -8.75
CA ALA A 218 8.48 -3.43 -7.79
C ALA A 218 8.74 -4.78 -8.46
N ILE A 219 9.20 -5.75 -7.68
CA ILE A 219 9.38 -7.13 -8.13
C ILE A 219 8.58 -8.01 -7.18
N GLN A 220 7.58 -8.72 -7.70
CA GLN A 220 6.75 -9.65 -6.91
C GLN A 220 6.05 -8.97 -5.72
N GLY A 221 5.56 -7.74 -5.92
CA GLY A 221 4.96 -6.94 -4.87
C GLY A 221 5.93 -6.47 -3.78
N SER A 222 7.25 -6.58 -4.01
CA SER A 222 8.29 -6.01 -3.15
C SER A 222 8.88 -4.75 -3.77
N ILE A 223 9.01 -3.71 -2.95
CA ILE A 223 9.68 -2.46 -3.31
C ILE A 223 11.14 -2.73 -3.66
N THR A 224 11.60 -2.13 -4.76
CA THR A 224 13.02 -2.07 -5.11
C THR A 224 13.56 -0.64 -4.97
N ARG A 225 14.80 -0.40 -5.41
CA ARG A 225 15.38 0.94 -5.37
C ARG A 225 14.54 1.91 -6.22
N HIS A 226 14.36 3.13 -5.72
CA HIS A 226 13.67 4.20 -6.45
C HIS A 226 14.39 4.58 -7.76
N ASP A 227 13.65 5.10 -8.74
CA ASP A 227 14.14 5.36 -10.10
C ASP A 227 15.18 6.50 -10.18
N ILE A 228 15.05 7.52 -9.33
CA ILE A 228 15.90 8.71 -9.36
C ILE A 228 16.97 8.60 -8.28
N ASP A 229 18.25 8.81 -8.60
CA ASP A 229 19.34 8.71 -7.61
C ASP A 229 19.20 9.66 -6.41
N SER A 230 18.61 10.84 -6.63
CA SER A 230 18.29 11.82 -5.59
C SER A 230 16.81 12.21 -5.68
N PRO A 231 15.90 11.42 -5.07
CA PRO A 231 14.48 11.73 -5.07
C PRO A 231 14.21 13.09 -4.40
N PRO A 232 13.15 13.81 -4.83
CA PRO A 232 12.84 15.11 -4.27
C PRO A 232 12.42 15.00 -2.80
N ALA A 233 12.68 16.07 -2.05
CA ALA A 233 12.22 16.22 -0.67
C ALA A 233 11.62 17.61 -0.48
N SER A 234 10.72 17.75 0.50
CA SER A 234 10.15 19.05 0.86
C SER A 234 11.26 20.02 1.29
N GLU A 235 11.19 21.28 0.84
CA GLU A 235 12.26 22.25 1.13
C GLU A 235 12.32 22.64 2.60
N ARG A 236 11.18 22.60 3.29
CA ARG A 236 10.99 22.87 4.72
C ARG A 236 10.17 21.74 5.33
N VAL A 237 10.24 21.61 6.65
CA VAL A 237 9.35 20.69 7.38
C VAL A 237 7.88 21.06 7.12
N VAL A 238 7.07 20.04 6.94
CA VAL A 238 5.66 20.10 6.59
C VAL A 238 4.83 19.85 7.83
N SER A 239 3.85 20.71 8.09
CA SER A 239 2.85 20.51 9.13
C SER A 239 1.53 20.11 8.47
N ILE A 240 0.89 19.06 8.98
CA ILE A 240 -0.42 18.60 8.49
C ILE A 240 -1.53 19.65 8.64
N TYR A 241 -1.29 20.70 9.43
CA TYR A 241 -2.22 21.81 9.66
C TYR A 241 -2.07 22.97 8.68
N LYS A 242 -1.08 22.93 7.77
CA LYS A 242 -0.82 24.01 6.80
C LYS A 242 -0.93 23.50 5.38
N TYR A 243 -1.93 23.94 4.63
CA TYR A 243 -2.12 23.53 3.24
C TYR A 243 -1.42 24.48 2.26
N GLU A 244 -0.36 23.98 1.63
CA GLU A 244 0.35 24.66 0.53
C GLU A 244 0.20 23.83 -0.77
N ASP A 245 0.24 24.47 -1.94
CA ASP A 245 0.37 23.79 -3.23
C ASP A 245 1.79 24.04 -3.76
N ILE A 246 2.65 23.04 -3.63
CA ILE A 246 4.08 23.15 -3.93
C ILE A 246 4.38 22.40 -5.23
N PHE A 247 4.93 23.15 -6.18
CA PHE A 247 5.38 22.62 -7.47
C PHE A 247 6.92 22.52 -7.51
N MET A 248 7.43 21.32 -7.81
CA MET A 248 8.85 21.00 -7.92
C MET A 248 9.16 20.55 -9.36
N PRO A 249 9.87 21.35 -10.17
CA PRO A 249 10.19 20.96 -11.54
C PRO A 249 11.16 19.77 -11.54
N SER A 250 10.89 18.75 -12.35
CA SER A 250 11.83 17.64 -12.51
C SER A 250 13.10 18.10 -13.19
N ALA A 251 14.21 17.36 -12.98
CA ALA A 251 15.53 17.71 -13.51
C ALA A 251 15.53 17.98 -15.03
N ALA A 252 14.64 17.31 -15.79
CA ALA A 252 14.47 17.52 -17.22
C ALA A 252 13.92 18.92 -17.59
N TYR A 253 13.23 19.59 -16.68
CA TYR A 253 12.63 20.92 -16.87
C TYR A 253 13.30 22.02 -16.06
N GLN A 254 14.35 21.70 -15.30
CA GLN A 254 15.17 22.71 -14.66
C GLN A 254 15.92 23.47 -15.75
N THR A 255 15.43 24.65 -16.11
CA THR A 255 16.22 25.57 -16.93
C THR A 255 17.44 25.95 -16.12
N PHE A 256 18.63 25.71 -16.68
CA PHE A 256 19.87 26.27 -16.17
C PHE A 256 19.82 27.80 -16.31
N SER A 257 19.01 28.44 -15.47
CA SER A 257 18.94 29.88 -15.27
C SER A 257 20.13 30.37 -14.44
N SER A 258 21.29 29.72 -14.63
CA SER A 258 22.54 30.26 -14.16
C SER A 258 22.84 31.50 -15.00
N PRO A 259 23.05 32.67 -14.37
CA PRO A 259 23.42 33.88 -15.11
C PRO A 259 24.71 33.66 -15.92
N PHE A 260 25.62 32.79 -15.46
CA PHE A 260 26.80 32.38 -16.24
C PHE A 260 26.46 31.61 -17.51
N CYS A 261 25.43 30.76 -17.49
CA CYS A 261 25.00 30.01 -18.65
C CYS A 261 24.36 30.92 -19.71
N LEU A 262 23.53 31.87 -19.28
CA LEU A 262 22.96 32.89 -20.17
C LEU A 262 24.04 33.81 -20.76
N LEU A 263 25.01 34.24 -19.96
CA LEU A 263 26.15 35.03 -20.44
C LEU A 263 27.02 34.26 -21.44
N LEU A 264 27.26 32.97 -21.21
CA LEU A 264 27.98 32.12 -22.17
C LEU A 264 27.22 31.97 -23.48
N ILE A 265 25.90 31.73 -23.44
CA ILE A 265 25.07 31.64 -24.64
C ILE A 265 25.12 32.96 -25.41
N VAL A 266 24.94 34.10 -24.73
CA VAL A 266 25.05 35.43 -25.36
C VAL A 266 26.44 35.64 -25.96
N ALA A 267 27.52 35.37 -25.22
CA ALA A 267 28.89 35.52 -25.71
C ALA A 267 29.18 34.63 -26.94
N LEU A 268 28.74 33.38 -26.93
CA LEU A 268 28.85 32.45 -28.07
C LEU A 268 28.07 32.95 -29.29
N THR A 269 26.84 33.45 -29.09
CA THR A 269 26.06 34.02 -30.20
C THR A 269 26.73 35.26 -30.78
N PHE A 270 27.30 36.13 -29.95
CA PHE A 270 28.06 37.29 -30.42
C PHE A 270 29.32 36.88 -31.19
N TYR A 271 30.08 35.91 -30.69
CA TYR A 271 31.29 35.41 -31.36
C TYR A 271 30.98 34.80 -32.73
N LEU A 272 29.89 34.03 -32.83
CA LEU A 272 29.44 33.41 -34.08
C LEU A 272 28.88 34.43 -35.08
N LEU A 273 28.18 35.46 -34.62
CA LEU A 273 27.59 36.50 -35.48
C LEU A 273 28.61 37.53 -35.96
N MET A 274 29.62 37.85 -35.16
CA MET A 274 30.62 38.86 -35.51
C MET A 274 31.72 38.31 -36.44
N GLY A 275 31.82 36.99 -36.58
CA GLY A 275 32.88 36.34 -37.34
C GLY A 275 34.25 36.53 -36.70
N THR A 276 35.11 35.53 -36.78
CA THR A 276 36.52 35.74 -36.45
C THR A 276 37.12 36.75 -37.43
N PRO A 277 37.84 37.79 -36.97
CA PRO A 277 38.51 38.73 -37.86
C PRO A 277 39.51 38.05 -38.79
#